data_AF-A0A1V6C5Y4-F1
#
_entry.id   AF-A0A1V6C5Y4-F1
#
_cell.length_a   1.000
_cell.length_b   1.000
_cell.length_c   1.000
_cell.angle_alpha   90.00
_cell.angle_beta   90.00
_cell.angle_gamma   90.00
#
_symmetry.space_group_name_H-M   'P 1'
#
loop_
_entity.id
_entity.type
_entity.pdbx_description
1 polymer ?
#
loop_
_entity_poly.entity_id
_entity_poly.type
_entity_poly.pdbx_seq_one_letter_code
_entity_poly.pdbx_strand_id
1 'polypeptide(L)'
;MSKVSTLLDLESIADETLDEFQEAAEYINPPAGDYKLKTISGKIAKFENDDGVKQSIRVVIATVQTLELSSDEEPPVPDGSLFTLNFQGTKEGLELFKREARKICDLESMDGMTLNDTFELFANEIEFYGRISYTKSKDKNGNVNSWLRLRIIPAPSQE
;
A
#
# COMPACT_ATOMS: atom_id res chain seq x y z
N MET A 1 11.95 14.66 -12.58
CA MET A 1 13.09 14.90 -11.68
C MET A 1 13.90 13.62 -11.58
N SER A 2 15.20 13.68 -11.85
CA SER A 2 16.10 12.53 -11.75
C SER A 2 16.20 12.08 -10.29
N LYS A 3 15.99 10.79 -10.01
CA LYS A 3 16.34 10.19 -8.72
C LYS A 3 17.82 10.43 -8.49
N VAL A 4 18.16 11.34 -7.59
CA VAL A 4 19.52 11.48 -7.07
C VAL A 4 19.72 10.25 -6.20
N SER A 5 20.38 9.22 -6.74
CA SER A 5 20.94 8.18 -5.90
C SER A 5 22.13 8.81 -5.19
N THR A 6 21.95 9.21 -3.94
CA THR A 6 23.05 9.64 -3.07
C THR A 6 23.95 8.42 -2.84
N LEU A 7 25.07 8.35 -3.56
CA LEU A 7 26.11 7.36 -3.32
C LEU A 7 26.78 7.74 -2.00
N LEU A 8 26.61 6.89 -0.99
CA LEU A 8 27.24 7.04 0.32
C LEU A 8 28.66 6.47 0.26
N ASP A 9 29.58 7.10 1.00
CA ASP A 9 30.94 6.62 1.18
C ASP A 9 30.97 5.60 2.32
N LEU A 10 31.03 4.32 1.94
CA LEU A 10 30.98 3.19 2.87
C LEU A 10 32.22 3.10 3.76
N GLU A 11 33.36 3.65 3.32
CA GLU A 11 34.60 3.64 4.12
C GLU A 11 34.50 4.64 5.28
N SER A 12 33.80 5.77 5.06
CA SER A 12 33.62 6.81 6.08
C SER A 12 32.58 6.43 7.15
N ILE A 13 31.55 5.66 6.79
CA ILE A 13 30.48 5.24 7.73
C ILE A 13 30.74 3.87 8.39
N ALA A 14 31.87 3.22 8.09
CA ALA A 14 32.17 1.87 8.59
C ALA A 14 32.31 1.80 10.12
N ASP A 15 32.68 2.93 10.75
CA ASP A 15 32.80 3.09 12.20
C ASP A 15 31.58 3.78 12.84
N GLU A 16 30.56 4.13 12.05
CA GLU A 16 29.30 4.75 12.52
C GLU A 16 28.22 3.68 12.80
N THR A 17 27.33 3.96 13.74
CA THR A 17 26.18 3.09 14.04
C THR A 17 25.13 3.23 12.95
N LEU A 18 24.53 2.11 12.52
CA LEU A 18 23.48 2.15 11.50
C LEU A 18 22.11 2.66 12.02
N ASP A 19 22.05 3.14 13.27
CA ASP A 19 20.82 3.60 13.93
C ASP A 19 20.10 4.74 13.18
N GLU A 20 20.83 5.53 12.38
CA GLU A 20 20.28 6.61 11.56
C GLU A 20 19.74 6.12 10.20
N PHE A 21 20.05 4.89 9.80
CA PHE A 21 19.53 4.29 8.58
C PHE A 21 18.26 3.51 8.90
N GLN A 22 17.14 3.96 8.36
CA GLN A 22 15.91 3.20 8.41
C GLN A 22 16.14 1.84 7.72
N GLU A 23 15.83 0.74 8.42
CA GLU A 23 15.87 -0.60 7.84
C GLU A 23 15.10 -0.61 6.52
N ALA A 24 15.61 -1.38 5.55
CA ALA A 24 14.98 -1.47 4.25
C ALA A 24 13.54 -1.95 4.42
N ALA A 25 12.60 -1.14 3.96
CA ALA A 25 11.19 -1.40 4.16
C ALA A 25 10.79 -2.75 3.53
N GLU A 26 10.44 -3.71 4.38
CA GLU A 26 10.10 -5.06 3.94
C GLU A 26 8.71 -5.10 3.33
N TYR A 27 8.57 -5.76 2.18
CA TYR A 27 7.26 -6.03 1.59
C TYR A 27 6.60 -7.22 2.30
N ILE A 28 5.66 -6.93 3.19
CA ILE A 28 4.97 -7.92 4.02
C ILE A 28 3.46 -7.81 3.77
N ASN A 29 2.75 -8.94 3.78
CA ASN A 29 1.30 -8.93 3.82
C ASN A 29 0.85 -8.79 5.28
N PRO A 30 0.34 -7.62 5.71
CA PRO A 30 0.00 -7.38 7.11
C PRO A 30 -1.21 -8.22 7.55
N PRO A 31 -1.22 -8.80 8.78
CA PRO A 31 -2.36 -9.55 9.30
C PRO A 31 -3.70 -8.80 9.21
N ALA A 32 -4.81 -9.53 9.33
CA ALA A 32 -6.12 -8.87 9.39
C ALA A 32 -6.22 -8.00 10.64
N GLY A 33 -6.70 -6.76 10.50
CA GLY A 33 -6.72 -5.80 11.61
C GLY A 33 -6.94 -4.36 11.17
N ASP A 34 -6.95 -3.45 12.13
CA ASP A 34 -6.98 -2.01 11.96
C ASP A 34 -5.57 -1.43 12.07
N TYR A 35 -5.26 -0.52 11.15
CA TYR A 35 -3.94 0.06 11.01
C TYR A 35 -4.05 1.55 10.73
N LYS A 36 -3.06 2.29 11.21
CA LYS A 36 -2.69 3.59 10.66
C LYS A 36 -1.72 3.34 9.51
N LEU A 37 -2.05 3.89 8.33
CA LEU A 37 -1.35 3.62 7.08
C LEU A 37 -0.95 4.92 6.43
N LYS A 38 0.07 4.89 5.56
CA LYS A 38 0.42 6.02 4.69
C LYS A 38 0.62 5.57 3.25
N THR A 39 0.20 6.40 2.31
CA THR A 39 0.53 6.18 0.89
C THR A 39 2.01 6.44 0.66
N ILE A 40 2.67 5.68 -0.22
CA ILE A 40 4.07 5.94 -0.58
C ILE A 40 4.19 6.35 -2.05
N SER A 41 3.48 5.64 -2.92
CA SER A 41 3.47 5.95 -4.36
C SER A 41 2.36 5.22 -5.10
N GLY A 42 1.97 5.74 -6.26
CA GLY A 42 1.15 5.04 -7.24
C GLY A 42 1.91 4.89 -8.56
N LYS A 43 1.76 3.75 -9.23
CA LYS A 43 2.31 3.52 -10.58
C LYS A 43 1.41 2.63 -11.43
N ILE A 44 1.52 2.79 -12.74
CA ILE A 44 0.95 1.85 -13.70
C ILE A 44 1.93 0.69 -13.87
N ALA A 45 1.49 -0.51 -13.53
CA ALA A 45 2.20 -1.75 -13.80
C ALA A 45 1.66 -2.38 -15.09
N LYS A 46 2.56 -2.91 -15.92
CA LYS A 46 2.21 -3.68 -17.11
C LYS A 46 2.62 -5.13 -16.89
N PHE A 47 1.78 -6.06 -17.28
CA PHE A 47 2.06 -7.49 -17.22
C PHE A 47 1.56 -8.15 -18.50
N GLU A 48 2.36 -9.08 -19.03
CA GLU A 48 2.01 -9.86 -20.21
C GLU A 48 1.45 -11.20 -19.75
N ASN A 49 0.31 -11.59 -20.30
CA ASN A 49 -0.23 -12.94 -20.15
C ASN A 49 -0.56 -13.51 -21.54
N ASP A 50 -0.98 -14.77 -21.61
CA ASP A 50 -1.34 -15.42 -22.88
C ASP A 50 -2.43 -14.68 -23.68
N ASP A 51 -3.23 -13.81 -23.02
CA ASP A 51 -4.24 -12.95 -23.66
C ASP A 51 -3.71 -11.57 -24.12
N GLY A 52 -2.42 -11.27 -23.91
CA GLY A 52 -1.76 -10.03 -24.29
C GLY A 52 -1.28 -9.15 -23.13
N VAL A 53 -0.98 -7.88 -23.44
CA VAL A 53 -0.50 -6.91 -22.45
C VAL A 53 -1.66 -6.36 -21.64
N LYS A 54 -1.71 -6.68 -20.35
CA LYS A 54 -2.64 -6.11 -19.38
C LYS A 54 -1.95 -5.03 -18.54
N GLN A 55 -2.75 -4.07 -18.08
CA GLN A 55 -2.29 -2.99 -17.22
C GLN A 55 -3.01 -3.04 -15.88
N SER A 56 -2.33 -2.63 -14.81
CA SER A 56 -2.90 -2.44 -13.49
C SER A 56 -2.34 -1.18 -12.85
N ILE A 57 -3.10 -0.61 -11.91
CA ILE A 57 -2.61 0.44 -11.03
C ILE A 57 -2.12 -0.24 -9.76
N ARG A 58 -0.87 0.02 -9.39
CA ARG A 58 -0.27 -0.45 -8.15
C ARG A 58 -0.02 0.74 -7.24
N VAL A 59 -0.61 0.71 -6.05
CA VAL A 59 -0.37 1.69 -4.99
C VAL A 59 0.45 1.02 -3.89
N VAL A 60 1.57 1.62 -3.53
CA VAL A 60 2.43 1.19 -2.42
C VAL A 60 1.96 1.92 -1.16
N ILE A 61 1.70 1.15 -0.11
CA ILE A 61 1.26 1.62 1.19
C ILE A 61 2.29 1.17 2.22
N ALA A 62 2.59 2.03 3.19
CA ALA A 62 3.37 1.67 4.37
C ALA A 62 2.48 1.60 5.60
N THR A 63 2.75 0.64 6.47
CA THR A 63 2.17 0.60 7.81
C THR A 63 2.85 1.66 8.67
N VAL A 64 2.08 2.57 9.25
CA VAL A 64 2.59 3.55 10.23
C VAL A 64 2.48 2.97 11.63
N GLN A 65 1.36 2.30 11.93
CA GLN A 65 1.09 1.72 13.23
C GLN A 65 0.05 0.61 13.11
N THR A 66 0.25 -0.49 13.83
CA THR A 66 -0.80 -1.49 14.07
C THR A 66 -1.69 -1.04 15.24
N LEU A 67 -3.00 -0.92 15.03
CA LEU A 67 -3.94 -0.45 16.06
C LEU A 67 -4.61 -1.63 16.77
N GLU A 68 -5.24 -2.52 16.01
CA GLU A 68 -5.96 -3.68 16.53
C GLU A 68 -5.81 -4.85 15.55
N LEU A 69 -5.49 -6.04 16.03
CA LEU A 69 -5.47 -7.23 15.19
C LEU A 69 -6.77 -8.01 15.34
N SER A 70 -7.19 -8.66 14.24
CA SER A 70 -8.37 -9.54 14.25
C SER A 70 -8.13 -10.86 14.99
N SER A 71 -6.87 -11.19 15.27
CA SER A 71 -6.45 -12.39 16.02
C SER A 71 -5.24 -12.05 16.87
N ASP A 72 -5.29 -12.40 18.15
CA ASP A 72 -4.16 -12.25 19.09
C ASP A 72 -3.01 -13.24 18.80
N GLU A 73 -3.22 -14.21 17.91
CA GLU A 73 -2.22 -15.21 17.53
C GLU A 73 -1.24 -14.71 16.46
N GLU A 74 -1.58 -13.66 15.72
CA GLU A 74 -0.71 -13.07 14.69
C GLU A 74 0.04 -11.86 15.28
N PRO A 75 1.38 -11.77 15.13
CA PRO A 75 2.12 -10.61 15.62
C PRO A 75 1.85 -9.38 14.74
N PRO A 76 1.91 -8.15 15.29
CA PRO A 76 1.85 -6.93 14.49
C PRO A 76 3.04 -6.88 13.52
N VAL A 77 2.83 -6.26 12.36
CA VAL A 77 3.94 -6.00 11.44
C VAL A 77 4.79 -4.84 11.95
N PRO A 78 6.11 -4.84 11.68
CA PRO A 78 6.97 -3.70 11.98
C PRO A 78 6.46 -2.41 11.34
N ASP A 79 6.60 -1.28 12.04
CA ASP A 79 6.32 0.03 11.49
C ASP A 79 7.22 0.29 10.28
N GLY A 80 6.67 0.87 9.22
CA GLY A 80 7.33 1.04 7.93
C GLY A 80 7.19 -0.14 6.95
N SER A 81 6.63 -1.28 7.38
CA SER A 81 6.36 -2.41 6.47
C SER A 81 5.53 -1.99 5.27
N LEU A 82 5.90 -2.45 4.07
CA LEU A 82 5.25 -2.09 2.81
C LEU A 82 4.31 -3.19 2.34
N PHE A 83 3.19 -2.78 1.73
CA PHE A 83 2.36 -3.68 0.95
C PHE A 83 1.79 -2.95 -0.27
N THR A 84 1.18 -3.72 -1.18
CA THR A 84 0.66 -3.16 -2.43
C THR A 84 -0.82 -3.42 -2.61
N LEU A 85 -1.54 -2.38 -3.00
CA LEU A 85 -2.88 -2.48 -3.53
C LEU A 85 -2.79 -2.53 -5.05
N ASN A 86 -3.43 -3.54 -5.65
CA ASN A 86 -3.44 -3.71 -7.10
C ASN A 86 -4.88 -3.55 -7.61
N PHE A 87 -5.08 -2.65 -8.56
CA PHE A 87 -6.35 -2.41 -9.23
C PHE A 87 -6.21 -2.76 -10.70
N GLN A 88 -7.15 -3.54 -11.24
CA GLN A 88 -7.11 -3.90 -12.66
C GLN A 88 -7.33 -2.67 -13.54
N GLY A 89 -6.63 -2.60 -14.68
CA GLY A 89 -6.83 -1.56 -15.70
C GLY A 89 -8.11 -1.73 -16.53
N THR A 90 -9.14 -2.35 -15.97
CA THR A 90 -10.48 -2.46 -16.56
C THR A 90 -11.34 -1.30 -16.08
N LYS A 91 -12.49 -1.05 -16.74
CA LYS A 91 -13.43 0.01 -16.31
C LYS A 91 -13.84 -0.14 -14.84
N GLU A 92 -14.22 -1.35 -14.45
CA GLU A 92 -14.64 -1.67 -13.07
C GLU A 92 -13.48 -1.49 -12.07
N GLY A 93 -12.26 -1.87 -12.47
CA GLY A 93 -11.07 -1.68 -11.66
C GLY A 93 -10.71 -0.21 -11.46
N LEU A 94 -10.92 0.63 -12.48
CA LEU A 94 -10.75 2.09 -12.39
C LEU A 94 -11.85 2.76 -11.56
N GLU A 95 -13.10 2.28 -11.62
CA GLU A 95 -14.19 2.74 -10.75
C GLU A 95 -13.89 2.43 -9.28
N LEU A 96 -13.38 1.22 -9.01
CA LEU A 96 -12.91 0.83 -7.68
C LEU A 96 -11.75 1.70 -7.23
N PHE A 97 -10.75 1.91 -8.09
CA PHE A 97 -9.61 2.77 -7.80
C PHE A 97 -10.05 4.20 -7.45
N LYS A 98 -10.92 4.82 -8.27
CA LYS A 98 -11.44 6.18 -8.01
C LYS A 98 -12.12 6.25 -6.64
N ARG A 99 -12.91 5.24 -6.29
CA ARG A 99 -13.60 5.20 -4.99
C ARG A 99 -12.63 5.10 -3.81
N GLU A 100 -11.62 4.23 -3.90
CA GLU A 100 -10.65 4.05 -2.81
C GLU A 100 -9.68 5.23 -2.72
N ALA A 101 -9.17 5.74 -3.84
CA ALA A 101 -8.31 6.92 -3.90
C ALA A 101 -9.00 8.15 -3.28
N ARG A 102 -10.28 8.37 -3.58
CA ARG A 102 -11.08 9.44 -2.97
C ARG A 102 -11.10 9.36 -1.44
N LYS A 103 -11.29 8.15 -0.90
CA LYS A 103 -11.34 7.92 0.55
C LYS A 103 -9.98 8.06 1.22
N ILE A 104 -8.92 7.56 0.56
CA ILE A 104 -7.54 7.66 1.06
C ILE A 104 -7.11 9.12 1.16
N CYS A 105 -7.42 9.91 0.13
CA CYS A 105 -7.06 11.33 0.08
C CYS A 105 -8.06 12.26 0.81
N ASP A 106 -9.10 11.70 1.45
CA ASP A 106 -10.19 12.43 2.10
C ASP A 106 -10.81 13.55 1.24
N LEU A 107 -11.05 13.26 -0.05
CA LEU A 107 -11.59 14.23 -1.02
C LEU A 107 -13.11 14.09 -1.18
N GLU A 108 -13.81 15.21 -1.34
CA GLU A 108 -15.25 15.20 -1.66
C GLU A 108 -15.51 14.70 -3.09
N SER A 109 -14.62 15.06 -4.04
CA SER A 109 -14.65 14.61 -5.43
C SER A 109 -13.25 14.49 -6.00
N MET A 110 -13.12 13.64 -7.03
CA MET A 110 -11.91 13.52 -7.87
C MET A 110 -12.18 13.97 -9.31
N ASP A 111 -13.25 14.71 -9.54
CA ASP A 111 -13.62 15.14 -10.89
C ASP A 111 -12.59 16.15 -11.43
N GLY A 112 -12.15 15.93 -12.66
CA GLY A 112 -11.07 16.70 -13.29
C GLY A 112 -9.65 16.24 -12.93
N MET A 113 -9.48 15.28 -12.01
CA MET A 113 -8.16 14.73 -11.67
C MET A 113 -7.74 13.64 -12.65
N THR A 114 -6.47 13.67 -13.06
CA THR A 114 -5.83 12.61 -13.83
C THR A 114 -5.26 11.52 -12.91
N LEU A 115 -4.91 10.37 -13.50
CA LEU A 115 -4.20 9.32 -12.77
C LEU A 115 -2.84 9.80 -12.24
N ASN A 116 -2.15 10.67 -13.00
CA ASN A 116 -0.86 11.22 -12.58
C ASN A 116 -1.04 12.15 -11.38
N ASP A 117 -2.04 13.03 -11.40
CA ASP A 117 -2.34 13.90 -10.24
C ASP A 117 -2.63 13.06 -8.99
N THR A 118 -3.33 11.93 -9.16
CA THR A 118 -3.60 11.01 -8.06
C THR A 118 -2.32 10.34 -7.55
N PHE A 119 -1.39 9.97 -8.43
CA PHE A 119 -0.10 9.39 -8.03
C PHE A 119 0.80 10.41 -7.34
N GLU A 120 0.75 11.68 -7.76
CA GLU A 120 1.44 12.78 -7.09
C GLU A 120 0.86 13.01 -5.69
N LEU A 121 -0.47 12.96 -5.52
CA LEU A 121 -1.09 12.98 -4.19
C LEU A 121 -0.59 11.84 -3.31
N PHE A 122 -0.52 10.61 -3.82
CA PHE A 122 -0.02 9.47 -3.06
C PHE A 122 1.46 9.59 -2.68
N ALA A 123 2.25 10.34 -3.45
CA ALA A 123 3.65 10.62 -3.14
C ALA A 123 3.81 11.63 -1.99
N ASN A 124 2.75 12.33 -1.58
CA ASN A 124 2.77 13.25 -0.44
C ASN A 124 2.59 12.54 0.92
N GLU A 125 2.74 11.22 0.97
CA GLU A 125 2.68 10.43 2.20
C GLU A 125 1.41 10.62 3.04
N ILE A 126 0.25 10.70 2.37
CA ILE A 126 -1.05 10.90 3.02
C ILE A 126 -1.31 9.75 4.00
N GLU A 127 -1.53 10.11 5.27
CA GLU A 127 -1.91 9.18 6.32
C GLU A 127 -3.42 8.96 6.35
N PHE A 128 -3.84 7.71 6.54
CA PHE A 128 -5.24 7.34 6.65
C PHE A 128 -5.39 6.09 7.53
N TYR A 129 -6.61 5.86 8.02
CA TYR A 129 -6.92 4.68 8.82
C TYR A 129 -7.57 3.61 7.94
N GLY A 130 -7.09 2.39 8.07
CA GLY A 130 -7.52 1.29 7.22
C GLY A 130 -7.68 -0.01 7.98
N ARG A 131 -8.79 -0.71 7.69
CA ARG A 131 -9.00 -2.10 8.08
C ARG A 131 -8.55 -3.03 6.97
N ILE A 132 -7.58 -3.86 7.27
CA ILE A 132 -7.09 -4.93 6.41
C ILE A 132 -7.86 -6.21 6.72
N SER A 133 -8.36 -6.86 5.68
CA SER A 133 -9.09 -8.12 5.77
C SER A 133 -8.73 -9.03 4.60
N TYR A 134 -8.89 -10.34 4.79
CA TYR A 134 -8.56 -11.31 3.75
C TYR A 134 -9.81 -12.05 3.29
N THR A 135 -10.05 -12.05 1.98
CA THR A 135 -11.04 -12.94 1.37
C THR A 135 -10.34 -14.21 0.92
N LYS A 136 -10.73 -15.36 1.50
CA LYS A 136 -10.21 -16.67 1.11
C LYS A 136 -11.13 -17.29 0.06
N SER A 137 -10.56 -17.80 -1.02
CA SER A 137 -11.26 -18.57 -2.04
C SER A 137 -10.49 -19.86 -2.32
N LYS A 138 -11.21 -20.97 -2.44
CA LYS A 138 -10.64 -22.27 -2.82
C LYS A 138 -10.71 -22.41 -4.33
N ASP A 139 -9.59 -22.73 -4.97
CA ASP A 139 -9.59 -23.11 -6.37
C ASP A 139 -10.09 -24.56 -6.57
N LYS A 140 -10.24 -24.97 -7.83
CA LYS A 140 -10.69 -26.32 -8.20
C LYS A 140 -9.72 -27.43 -7.75
N ASN A 141 -8.48 -27.08 -7.43
CA ASN A 141 -7.42 -28.00 -7.01
C ASN A 141 -7.26 -28.04 -5.48
N GLY A 142 -8.09 -27.30 -4.73
CA GLY A 142 -8.06 -27.24 -3.28
C GLY A 142 -7.09 -26.21 -2.69
N ASN A 143 -6.37 -25.43 -3.51
CA ASN A 143 -5.49 -24.37 -3.01
C ASN A 143 -6.32 -23.20 -2.50
N VAL A 144 -5.93 -22.66 -1.35
CA VAL A 144 -6.58 -21.48 -0.76
C VAL A 144 -5.84 -20.22 -1.22
N ASN A 145 -6.50 -19.42 -2.04
CA ASN A 145 -6.02 -18.10 -2.43
C ASN A 145 -6.61 -17.06 -1.48
N SER A 146 -5.75 -16.23 -0.88
CA SER A 146 -6.16 -15.14 0.01
C SER A 146 -5.94 -13.81 -0.67
N TRP A 147 -6.98 -12.97 -0.70
CA TRP A 147 -6.94 -11.66 -1.32
C TRP A 147 -7.04 -10.58 -0.25
N LEU A 148 -6.03 -9.72 -0.17
CA LEU A 148 -6.03 -8.56 0.71
C LEU A 148 -7.12 -7.58 0.26
N ARG A 149 -7.96 -7.15 1.20
CA ARG A 149 -8.92 -6.08 1.05
C ARG A 149 -8.64 -5.01 2.09
N LEU A 150 -8.42 -3.80 1.61
CA LEU A 150 -8.31 -2.62 2.44
C LEU A 150 -9.65 -1.88 2.44
N ARG A 151 -10.15 -1.55 3.62
CA ARG A 151 -11.30 -0.67 3.81
C ARG A 151 -10.85 0.54 4.61
N ILE A 152 -11.01 1.74 4.05
CA ILE A 152 -10.77 2.98 4.78
C ILE A 152 -11.82 3.10 5.89
N ILE A 153 -11.37 3.34 7.11
CA ILE A 153 -12.19 3.52 8.31
C ILE A 153 -12.00 4.96 8.84
N PRO A 154 -12.98 5.53 9.56
CA PRO A 154 -12.77 6.82 10.22
C PRO A 154 -11.62 6.73 11.23
N ALA A 155 -11.03 7.87 11.55
CA ALA A 155 -10.06 7.93 12.63
C ALA A 155 -10.70 7.39 13.93
N PRO A 156 -10.00 6.52 14.67
CA PRO A 156 -10.50 6.06 15.96
C PRO A 156 -10.75 7.28 16.84
N SER A 157 -11.95 7.35 17.43
CA SER A 157 -12.26 8.40 18.41
C SER A 157 -11.27 8.23 19.55
N GLN A 158 -10.46 9.26 19.80
CA GLN A 158 -9.60 9.30 20.98
C GLN A 158 -10.54 9.37 22.19
N GLU A 159 -10.73 8.24 22.89
CA GLU A 159 -11.31 8.24 24.24
C GLU A 159 -10.27 8.71 25.26
#